data_AF-A0A7V9ZJA7-F1
#
_entry.id   AF-A0A7V9ZJA7-F1
#
_cell.length_a   1.000
_cell.length_b   1.000
_cell.length_c   1.000
_cell.angle_alpha   90.00
_cell.angle_beta   90.00
_cell.angle_gamma   90.00
#
_symmetry.space_group_name_H-M   'P 1'
#
loop_
_entity.id
_entity.type
_entity.pdbx_description
1 polymer ?
#
loop_
_entity_poly.entity_id
_entity_poly.type
_entity_poly.pdbx_seq_one_letter_code
_entity_poly.pdbx_strand_id
1 'polypeptide(L)'
;MSKDTPPAIPEKFRMPLRIAAVFLGYVIYLALEEGKVVGPALVGFGSVIFLWALIDRYATWRRDRSGLMQVGSTILGLALIGIGLYLVLR
;
A
#
# COMPACT_ATOMS: atom_id res chain seq x y z
N MET A 1 -9.90 18.45 -23.42
CA MET A 1 -8.82 18.94 -22.54
C MET A 1 -9.03 18.35 -21.15
N SER A 2 -8.27 17.32 -20.78
CA SER A 2 -8.28 16.81 -19.40
C SER A 2 -7.78 17.92 -18.49
N LYS A 3 -8.59 18.36 -17.53
CA LYS A 3 -8.15 19.30 -16.49
C LYS A 3 -7.03 18.63 -15.71
N ASP A 4 -5.79 19.08 -15.93
CA ASP A 4 -4.62 18.64 -15.16
C ASP A 4 -4.88 18.97 -13.70
N THR A 5 -5.30 17.96 -12.95
CA THR A 5 -5.55 18.11 -11.52
C THR A 5 -4.20 18.00 -10.84
N PRO A 6 -3.73 19.05 -10.15
CA PRO A 6 -2.45 19.00 -9.47
C PRO A 6 -2.46 17.87 -8.44
N PRO A 7 -1.31 17.22 -8.17
CA PRO A 7 -1.22 16.22 -7.13
C PRO A 7 -1.60 16.83 -5.78
N ALA A 8 -2.39 16.10 -4.98
CA ALA A 8 -2.83 16.55 -3.67
C ALA A 8 -1.69 16.54 -2.65
N ILE A 9 -0.67 15.71 -2.87
CA ILE A 9 0.51 15.59 -2.02
C ILE A 9 1.71 16.19 -2.76
N PRO A 10 2.38 17.20 -2.17
CA PRO A 10 3.64 17.71 -2.69
C PRO A 10 4.68 16.60 -2.83
N GLU A 11 5.42 16.59 -3.94
CA GLU A 11 6.40 15.54 -4.25
C GLU A 11 7.45 15.34 -3.16
N LYS A 12 7.83 16.41 -2.44
CA LYS A 12 8.74 16.39 -1.29
C LYS A 12 8.33 15.42 -0.17
N PHE A 13 7.02 15.12 -0.05
CA PHE A 13 6.51 14.21 0.97
C PHE A 13 6.38 12.75 0.49
N ARG A 14 6.58 12.48 -0.80
CA ARG A 14 6.41 11.14 -1.38
C ARG A 14 7.33 10.09 -0.73
N MET A 15 8.61 10.42 -0.57
CA MET A 15 9.59 9.52 0.06
C MET A 15 9.33 9.33 1.57
N PRO A 16 9.13 10.39 2.38
CA PRO A 16 8.72 10.24 3.77
C PRO A 16 7.47 9.38 3.97
N LEU A 17 6.43 9.57 3.14
CA LEU A 17 5.20 8.78 3.19
C LEU A 17 5.43 7.30 2.85
N ARG A 18 6.30 7.01 1.88
CA ARG A 18 6.66 5.62 1.55
C ARG A 18 7.42 4.94 2.69
N ILE A 19 8.34 5.65 3.33
CA ILE A 19 9.06 5.16 4.51
C ILE A 19 8.06 4.90 5.65
N ALA A 20 7.14 5.83 5.90
CA ALA A 20 6.08 5.66 6.90
C ALA A 20 5.17 4.47 6.57
N ALA A 21 4.84 4.23 5.30
CA ALA A 21 4.05 3.08 4.87
C ALA A 21 4.77 1.75 5.12
N VAL A 22 6.07 1.67 4.84
CA VAL A 22 6.90 0.50 5.15
C VAL A 22 6.96 0.27 6.66
N PHE A 23 7.19 1.34 7.44
CA PHE A 23 7.20 1.27 8.89
C PHE A 23 5.86 0.78 9.45
N LEU A 24 4.74 1.31 8.97
CA LEU A 24 3.39 0.86 9.35
C LEU A 24 3.17 -0.61 8.99
N GLY A 25 3.57 -1.05 7.80
CA GLY A 25 3.48 -2.46 7.40
C GLY A 25 4.28 -3.38 8.32
N TYR A 26 5.47 -2.95 8.76
CA TYR A 26 6.28 -3.69 9.72
C TYR A 26 5.65 -3.72 11.12
N VAL A 27 5.07 -2.61 11.59
CA VAL A 27 4.31 -2.58 12.85
C VAL A 27 3.10 -3.53 12.81
N ILE A 28 2.38 -3.57 11.69
CA ILE A 28 1.26 -4.50 11.49
C ILE A 28 1.75 -5.95 11.52
N TYR A 29 2.88 -6.25 10.89
CA TYR A 29 3.51 -7.56 10.95
C TYR A 29 3.80 -7.97 12.41
N LEU A 30 4.51 -7.13 13.16
CA LEU A 30 4.88 -7.39 14.55
C LEU A 30 3.64 -7.58 15.44
N ALA A 31 2.60 -6.79 15.21
CA ALA A 31 1.36 -6.86 16.00
C ALA A 31 0.59 -8.18 15.79
N LEU A 32 0.82 -8.89 14.68
CA LEU A 32 0.14 -10.14 14.33
C LEU A 32 1.04 -11.38 14.48
N GLU A 33 2.33 -11.20 14.80
CA GLU A 33 3.35 -12.25 14.89
C GLU A 33 3.20 -13.12 16.15
N GLU A 34 2.03 -13.72 16.37
CA GLU A 34 1.78 -14.67 17.47
C GLU A 34 2.18 -16.10 17.07
N GLY A 35 3.45 -16.30 16.69
CA GLY A 35 3.99 -17.62 16.31
C GLY A 35 3.59 -18.13 14.91
N LYS A 36 2.83 -17.34 14.15
CA LYS A 36 2.56 -17.55 12.72
C LYS A 36 3.33 -16.51 11.92
N VAL A 37 4.15 -16.93 10.95
CA VAL A 37 4.93 -15.97 10.13
C VAL A 37 4.19 -15.61 8.84
N VAL A 38 3.56 -16.58 8.19
CA VAL A 38 3.00 -16.43 6.83
C VAL A 38 1.83 -15.46 6.80
N GLY A 39 0.84 -15.62 7.68
CA GLY A 39 -0.33 -14.74 7.74
C GLY A 39 0.06 -13.28 7.99
N PRO A 40 0.76 -12.96 9.08
CA PRO A 40 1.23 -11.60 9.38
C PRO A 40 2.09 -10.99 8.29
N ALA A 41 2.98 -11.77 7.67
CA ALA A 41 3.80 -11.29 6.55
C ALA A 41 2.92 -10.84 5.37
N LEU A 42 1.92 -11.64 4.99
CA LEU A 42 1.00 -11.28 3.91
C LEU A 42 0.20 -10.01 4.24
N VAL A 43 -0.26 -9.85 5.49
CA VAL A 43 -0.96 -8.62 5.92
C VAL A 43 -0.02 -7.42 5.87
N GLY A 44 1.20 -7.54 6.38
CA GLY A 44 2.21 -6.48 6.37
C GLY A 44 2.56 -6.05 4.95
N PHE A 45 2.98 -6.99 4.10
CA PHE A 45 3.33 -6.71 2.70
C PHE A 45 2.15 -6.18 1.90
N GLY A 46 0.96 -6.76 2.07
CA GLY A 46 -0.26 -6.28 1.41
C GLY A 46 -0.58 -4.83 1.80
N SER A 47 -0.40 -4.49 3.08
CA SER A 47 -0.57 -3.13 3.61
C SER A 47 0.44 -2.16 3.02
N VAL A 48 1.71 -2.53 2.89
CA VAL A 48 2.74 -1.71 2.24
C VAL A 48 2.36 -1.43 0.78
N ILE A 49 2.00 -2.46 0.02
CA ILE A 49 1.65 -2.32 -1.40
C ILE A 49 0.43 -1.42 -1.57
N PHE A 50 -0.60 -1.61 -0.74
CA PHE A 50 -1.81 -0.80 -0.76
C PHE A 50 -1.52 0.68 -0.45
N LEU A 51 -0.79 0.95 0.65
CA LEU A 51 -0.41 2.31 1.03
C LEU A 51 0.48 2.97 -0.02
N TRP A 52 1.39 2.21 -0.64
CA TRP A 52 2.23 2.71 -1.73
C TRP A 52 1.40 3.11 -2.93
N ALA A 53 0.47 2.26 -3.37
CA ALA A 53 -0.45 2.56 -4.47
C ALA A 53 -1.33 3.79 -4.17
N LEU A 54 -1.71 3.97 -2.90
CA LEU A 54 -2.44 5.14 -2.42
C LEU A 54 -1.58 6.40 -2.50
N ILE A 55 -0.34 6.38 -1.99
CA ILE A 55 0.60 7.51 -2.06
C ILE A 55 0.82 7.91 -3.52
N ASP A 56 1.07 6.95 -4.41
CA ASP A 56 1.25 7.23 -5.84
C ASP A 56 -0.02 7.82 -6.50
N ARG A 57 -1.22 7.47 -5.99
CA ARG A 57 -2.49 8.10 -6.40
C ARG A 57 -2.59 9.57 -6.03
N TYR A 58 -1.94 10.01 -4.97
CA TYR A 58 -2.09 11.39 -4.49
C TYR A 58 -0.86 12.25 -4.76
N ALA A 59 0.30 11.64 -4.98
CA ALA A 59 1.58 12.34 -5.21
C ALA A 59 2.00 12.44 -6.69
N THR A 60 1.40 11.67 -7.60
CA THR A 60 1.78 11.67 -9.04
C THR A 60 0.78 12.44 -9.88
N TRP A 61 1.19 13.11 -10.97
CA TRP A 61 0.25 13.71 -11.92
C TRP A 61 -0.65 12.66 -12.57
N ARG A 62 -1.93 12.98 -12.81
CA ARG A 62 -2.90 12.01 -13.35
C ARG A 62 -2.49 11.48 -14.74
N ARG A 63 -1.75 12.27 -15.51
CA ARG A 63 -1.24 11.92 -16.85
C ARG A 63 -0.11 10.89 -16.84
N ASP A 64 0.71 10.88 -15.78
CA ASP A 64 1.88 9.98 -15.69
C ASP A 64 1.53 8.64 -15.02
N ARG A 65 0.26 8.46 -14.62
CA ARG A 65 -0.21 7.24 -13.99
C ARG A 65 -0.67 6.23 -15.03
N SER A 66 -0.06 5.05 -15.02
CA SER A 66 -0.71 3.87 -15.58
C SER A 66 -1.87 3.45 -14.67
N GLY A 67 -3.09 3.80 -15.06
CA GLY A 67 -4.30 3.46 -14.30
C GLY A 67 -4.44 1.95 -14.06
N LEU A 68 -4.02 1.13 -15.03
CA LEU A 68 -4.02 -0.32 -14.92
C LEU A 68 -3.07 -0.81 -13.80
N MET A 69 -1.85 -0.28 -13.75
CA MET A 69 -0.85 -0.65 -12.74
C MET A 69 -1.28 -0.23 -11.33
N GLN A 70 -1.93 0.93 -11.23
CA GLN A 70 -2.49 1.41 -9.98
C GLN A 70 -3.63 0.51 -9.46
N VAL A 71 -4.56 0.14 -10.33
CA VAL A 71 -5.65 -0.77 -9.95
C VAL A 71 -5.09 -2.15 -9.59
N GLY A 72 -4.17 -2.69 -10.39
CA GLY A 72 -3.53 -3.98 -10.15
C GLY A 72 -2.80 -4.05 -8.81
N SER A 73 -1.97 -3.04 -8.49
CA SER A 73 -1.27 -2.96 -7.20
C SER A 73 -2.24 -2.82 -6.03
N THR A 74 -3.31 -2.04 -6.17
CA THR A 74 -4.34 -1.88 -5.13
C THR A 74 -5.05 -3.20 -4.85
N ILE A 75 -5.50 -3.90 -5.91
CA ILE A 75 -6.18 -5.20 -5.79
C ILE A 75 -5.23 -6.23 -5.19
N LEU A 76 -3.97 -6.29 -5.63
CA LEU A 76 -2.97 -7.18 -5.07
C LEU A 76 -2.74 -6.93 -3.58
N GLY A 77 -2.58 -5.66 -3.18
CA GLY A 77 -2.42 -5.29 -1.77
C GLY A 77 -3.61 -5.74 -0.92
N LEU A 78 -4.84 -5.48 -1.38
CA LEU A 78 -6.06 -5.91 -0.70
C LEU A 78 -6.20 -7.44 -0.63
N ALA A 79 -5.86 -8.16 -1.70
CA ALA A 79 -5.90 -9.62 -1.74
C ALA A 79 -4.93 -10.23 -0.74
N LEU A 80 -3.70 -9.71 -0.67
CA LEU A 80 -2.69 -10.15 0.30
C LEU A 80 -3.14 -9.89 1.74
N ILE A 81 -3.73 -8.72 2.02
CA ILE A 81 -4.32 -8.42 3.33
C ILE A 81 -5.42 -9.41 3.67
N GLY A 82 -6.35 -9.66 2.75
CA GLY A 82 -7.47 -10.58 2.98
C GLY A 82 -7.02 -12.02 3.24
N ILE A 83 -6.11 -12.54 2.41
CA ILE A 83 -5.55 -13.89 2.59
C ILE A 83 -4.74 -13.97 3.88
N GLY A 84 -3.91 -12.97 4.17
CA GLY A 84 -3.11 -12.89 5.37
C GLY A 84 -3.98 -12.90 6.64
N LEU A 85 -5.02 -12.07 6.68
CA LEU A 85 -5.96 -12.01 7.80
C LEU A 85 -6.70 -13.35 7.99
N TYR A 86 -7.12 -13.99 6.89
CA TYR A 86 -7.73 -15.31 6.96
C TYR A 86 -6.79 -16.35 7.60
N LEU A 87 -5.50 -16.33 7.26
CA LEU A 87 -4.50 -17.23 7.85
C LEU A 87 -4.14 -16.89 9.30
N VAL A 88 -4.24 -15.63 9.70
CA VAL A 88 -4.02 -15.22 11.10
C VAL A 88 -5.17 -15.71 11.98
N LEU A 89 -6.41 -15.47 11.54
CA LEU A 89 -7.63 -15.75 12.29
C LEU A 89 -8.02 -17.24 12.31
N ARG A 90 -7.48 -18.04 11.40
CA ARG A 90 -7.67 -19.50 11.33
C ARG A 90 -6.56 -20.22 12.09
#